data_AF-A0A0F9B7I8-F1
#
_entry.id   AF-A0A0F9B7I8-F1
#
_cell.length_a   1.000
_cell.length_b   1.000
_cell.length_c   1.000
_cell.angle_alpha   90.00
_cell.angle_beta   90.00
_cell.angle_gamma   90.00
#
_symmetry.space_group_name_H-M   'P 1'
#
loop_
_entity.id
_entity.type
_entity.pdbx_description
1 polymer ?
#
loop_
_entity_poly.entity_id
_entity_poly.type
_entity_poly.pdbx_seq_one_letter_code
_entity_poly.pdbx_strand_id
1 'polypeptide(L)'
;EVFVFENVIGLAKWAETAIFELKGYKITKNIINSENFGIAQSRKRKIFIGSKKRTIEIKNPIIKSVKSVREVFNSIKDNWGFANH
;
A
#
# COMPACT_ATOMS: atom_id res chain seq x y z
N GLU A 1 7.79 17.77 -10.75
CA GLU A 1 7.13 16.56 -11.26
C GLU A 1 7.50 15.38 -10.38
N VAL A 2 6.49 14.58 -10.04
CA VAL A 2 6.57 13.42 -9.13
C VAL A 2 5.66 12.34 -9.71
N PHE A 3 6.07 11.07 -9.62
CA PHE A 3 5.21 9.92 -9.93
C PHE A 3 5.18 8.93 -8.77
N VAL A 4 4.14 8.10 -8.75
CA VAL A 4 4.01 6.95 -7.85
C VAL A 4 3.69 5.72 -8.70
N PHE A 5 4.41 4.63 -8.46
CA PHE A 5 4.15 3.33 -9.09
C PHE A 5 3.91 2.29 -8.01
N GLU A 6 2.75 1.62 -8.04
CA GLU A 6 2.37 0.56 -7.11
C GLU A 6 2.47 -0.80 -7.80
N ASN A 7 2.91 -1.81 -7.05
CA ASN A 7 2.83 -3.19 -7.49
C ASN A 7 2.81 -4.18 -6.33
N VAL A 8 2.47 -5.43 -6.63
CA VAL A 8 2.59 -6.57 -5.71
C VAL A 8 4.04 -6.80 -5.31
N ILE A 9 4.25 -7.47 -4.16
CA ILE A 9 5.58 -7.80 -3.65
C ILE A 9 6.38 -8.64 -4.66
N GLY A 10 5.69 -9.48 -5.43
CA GLY A 10 6.26 -10.32 -6.48
C GLY A 10 6.64 -9.61 -7.78
N LEU A 11 6.67 -8.28 -7.84
CA LEU A 11 7.17 -7.56 -9.01
C LEU A 11 8.54 -8.11 -9.44
N ALA A 12 8.64 -8.50 -10.71
CA ALA A 12 9.84 -9.07 -11.30
C ALA A 12 11.04 -8.12 -11.15
N LYS A 13 12.23 -8.70 -10.91
CA LYS A 13 13.44 -7.93 -10.61
C LYS A 13 13.83 -6.99 -11.76
N TRP A 14 13.68 -7.42 -13.01
CA TRP A 14 14.00 -6.58 -14.18
C TRP A 14 13.11 -5.33 -14.24
N ALA A 15 11.84 -5.45 -13.89
CA ALA A 15 10.91 -4.32 -13.88
C ALA A 15 11.26 -3.34 -12.75
N GLU A 16 11.66 -3.87 -11.59
CA GLU A 16 12.20 -3.05 -10.50
C GLU A 16 13.47 -2.30 -10.92
N THR A 17 14.41 -2.95 -11.62
CA THR A 17 15.60 -2.30 -12.18
C THR A 17 15.24 -1.20 -13.17
N ALA A 18 14.33 -1.49 -14.11
CA ALA A 18 13.89 -0.52 -15.12
C ALA A 18 13.28 0.74 -14.50
N ILE A 19 12.53 0.59 -13.39
CA ILE A 19 12.01 1.73 -12.64
C ILE A 19 13.17 2.57 -12.09
N PHE A 20 14.15 1.95 -11.42
CA PHE A 20 15.30 2.68 -10.84
C PHE A 20 16.18 3.39 -11.89
N GLU A 21 16.17 2.93 -13.14
CA GLU A 21 16.97 3.51 -14.24
C GLU A 21 16.30 4.71 -14.94
N LEU A 22 15.08 5.10 -14.52
CA LEU A 22 14.39 6.26 -15.10
C LEU A 22 15.19 7.55 -14.90
N LYS A 23 15.74 8.06 -16.01
CA LYS A 23 16.62 9.24 -16.03
C LYS A 23 15.92 10.49 -15.50
N GLY A 24 16.65 11.26 -14.72
CA GLY A 24 16.19 12.54 -14.16
C GLY A 24 15.28 12.41 -12.94
N TYR A 25 15.05 11.20 -12.42
CA TYR A 25 14.26 10.98 -11.21
C TYR A 25 15.12 10.42 -10.08
N LYS A 26 14.92 10.95 -8.87
CA LYS A 26 15.36 10.33 -7.62
C LYS A 26 14.24 9.40 -7.16
N ILE A 27 14.53 8.10 -7.04
CA ILE A 27 13.52 7.07 -6.82
C ILE A 27 13.72 6.38 -5.48
N THR A 28 12.67 6.30 -4.68
CA THR A 28 12.62 5.48 -3.47
C THR A 28 11.73 4.26 -3.69
N LYS A 29 12.04 3.17 -3.00
CA LYS A 29 11.18 1.99 -2.91
C LYS A 29 10.75 1.82 -1.46
N ASN A 30 9.45 1.71 -1.26
CA ASN A 30 8.83 1.51 0.04
C ASN A 30 8.03 0.21 -0.01
N ILE A 31 8.11 -0.62 1.03
CA ILE A 31 7.23 -1.78 1.19
C ILE A 31 6.24 -1.44 2.30
N ILE A 32 4.96 -1.42 1.94
CA ILE A 32 3.88 -0.95 2.81
C ILE A 32 2.88 -2.07 3.02
N ASN A 33 2.42 -2.24 4.26
CA ASN A 33 1.31 -3.13 4.58
C ASN A 33 0.08 -2.31 4.97
N SER A 34 -1.07 -2.57 4.36
CA SER A 34 -2.34 -1.90 4.68
C SER A 34 -2.77 -2.02 6.14
N GLU A 35 -2.37 -3.10 6.83
CA GLU A 35 -2.67 -3.30 8.25
C GLU A 35 -2.12 -2.16 9.13
N ASN A 36 -0.96 -1.61 8.76
CA ASN A 36 -0.32 -0.49 9.47
C ASN A 36 -1.11 0.83 9.32
N PHE A 37 -2.09 0.88 8.42
CA PHE A 37 -2.91 2.04 8.10
C PHE A 37 -4.34 1.86 8.61
N GLY A 38 -4.56 0.97 9.58
CA GLY A 38 -5.86 0.77 10.23
C GLY A 38 -6.86 -0.05 9.40
N ILE A 39 -6.39 -0.73 8.34
CA ILE A 39 -7.22 -1.59 7.50
C ILE A 39 -7.18 -3.03 8.03
N ALA A 40 -8.33 -3.67 8.12
CA ALA A 40 -8.48 -5.08 8.54
C ALA A 40 -8.05 -6.08 7.46
N GLN A 41 -6.92 -5.83 6.82
CA GLN A 41 -6.38 -6.65 5.74
C GLN A 41 -4.87 -6.57 5.75
N SER A 42 -4.21 -7.74 5.67
CA SER A 42 -2.77 -7.80 5.40
C SER A 42 -2.54 -7.81 3.89
N ARG A 43 -2.16 -6.65 3.34
CA ARG A 43 -1.90 -6.46 1.90
C ARG A 43 -0.61 -5.67 1.74
N LYS A 44 0.49 -6.40 1.50
CA LYS A 44 1.80 -5.82 1.26
C LYS A 44 1.95 -5.36 -0.20
N ARG A 45 2.51 -4.17 -0.43
CA ARG A 45 2.77 -3.59 -1.75
C ARG A 45 4.12 -2.90 -1.83
N LYS A 46 4.77 -3.00 -2.99
CA LYS A 46 5.93 -2.17 -3.34
C LYS A 46 5.40 -0.86 -3.90
N ILE A 47 5.83 0.25 -3.31
CA ILE A 47 5.51 1.60 -3.74
C ILE A 47 6.80 2.30 -4.12
N PHE A 48 6.92 2.66 -5.39
CA PHE A 48 8.03 3.45 -5.90
C PHE A 48 7.60 4.90 -6.03
N ILE A 49 8.38 5.82 -5.50
CA ILE A 49 8.15 7.26 -5.66
C ILE A 49 9.34 7.84 -6.39
N GLY A 50 9.10 8.35 -7.60
CA GLY A 50 10.11 9.09 -8.36
C GLY A 50 9.84 10.59 -8.32
N SER A 51 10.87 11.39 -8.07
CA SER A 51 10.77 12.84 -8.05
C SER A 51 12.00 13.49 -8.69
N LYS A 52 11.79 14.48 -9.57
CA LYS A 52 12.89 15.20 -10.22
C LYS A 52 13.68 16.10 -9.27
N LYS A 53 13.09 16.53 -8.15
CA LYS A 53 13.66 17.55 -7.24
C LYS A 53 14.36 16.94 -6.03
N ARG A 54 13.72 15.97 -5.37
CA ARG A 54 14.14 15.42 -4.08
C ARG A 54 13.74 13.96 -3.91
N THR A 55 14.42 13.26 -3.01
CA THR A 55 13.99 11.95 -2.50
C THR A 55 12.73 12.12 -1.65
N ILE A 56 11.76 11.23 -1.81
CA ILE A 56 10.51 11.21 -1.02
C ILE A 56 10.34 9.81 -0.46
N GLU A 57 10.35 9.68 0.87
CA GLU A 57 10.15 8.41 1.55
C GLU A 57 8.77 8.38 2.20
N ILE A 58 8.13 7.20 2.20
CA ILE A 58 6.91 7.01 2.97
C ILE A 58 7.30 6.62 4.37
N LYS A 59 6.94 7.46 5.34
CA LYS A 59 7.02 7.10 6.75
C LYS A 59 5.89 6.12 7.04
N ASN A 60 6.22 4.95 7.60
CA ASN A 60 5.19 4.05 8.10
C ASN A 60 4.42 4.77 9.23
N PRO A 61 3.10 4.87 9.15
CA PRO A 61 2.30 5.41 10.24
C PRO A 61 2.44 4.53 11.48
N ILE A 62 2.55 5.17 12.64
CA ILE A 62 2.63 4.53 13.96
C ILE A 62 1.20 4.23 14.47
N ILE A 63 0.28 3.82 13.60
CA ILE A 63 -1.08 3.51 14.02
C ILE A 63 -1.12 2.03 14.41
N LYS A 64 -1.23 1.78 15.72
CA LYS A 64 -1.21 0.43 16.33
C LYS A 64 -2.56 -0.29 16.34
N SER A 65 -3.69 0.40 16.16
CA SER A 65 -5.00 -0.24 16.21
C SER A 65 -5.38 -0.80 14.84
N VAL A 66 -4.94 -2.02 14.56
CA VAL A 66 -5.43 -2.80 13.42
C VAL A 66 -6.89 -3.11 13.69
N LYS A 67 -7.80 -2.65 12.82
CA LYS A 67 -9.19 -3.08 12.89
C LYS A 67 -9.26 -4.58 12.60
N SER A 68 -10.02 -5.30 13.40
CA SER A 68 -10.41 -6.68 13.12
C SER A 68 -11.51 -6.71 12.05
N VAL A 69 -11.68 -7.86 11.39
CA VAL A 69 -12.80 -8.10 10.49
C VAL A 69 -14.12 -7.84 11.21
N ARG A 70 -14.27 -8.31 12.45
CA ARG A 70 -15.48 -8.07 13.26
C ARG A 70 -15.80 -6.58 13.39
N GLU A 71 -14.82 -5.75 13.74
CA GLU A 71 -15.05 -4.31 13.88
C GLU A 71 -15.45 -3.63 12.56
N VAL A 72 -14.93 -4.11 11.42
CA VAL A 72 -15.35 -3.61 10.10
C VAL A 72 -16.79 -3.99 9.81
N PHE A 73 -17.15 -5.26 10.01
CA PHE A 73 -18.49 -5.77 9.67
C PHE A 73 -19.58 -5.35 10.68
N ASN A 74 -19.25 -5.05 11.93
CA ASN A 74 -20.19 -4.52 12.93
C ASN A 74 -20.86 -3.20 12.49
N SER A 75 -20.26 -2.47 11.55
CA SER A 75 -20.84 -1.23 11.01
C SER A 75 -21.88 -1.46 9.91
N ILE A 76 -21.99 -2.69 9.39
CA ILE A 76 -22.91 -3.04 8.30
C ILE A 76 -24.29 -3.33 8.91
N LYS A 77 -25.27 -2.47 8.59
CA LYS A 77 -26.66 -2.58 9.10
C LYS A 77 -27.56 -3.43 8.20
N ASP A 78 -27.32 -3.39 6.89
CA ASP A 78 -28.08 -4.14 5.91
C ASP A 78 -27.23 -5.28 5.39
N ASN A 79 -27.59 -6.50 5.80
CA ASN A 79 -26.91 -7.71 5.37
C ASN A 79 -27.87 -8.54 4.52
N TRP A 80 -27.93 -8.23 3.22
CA TRP A 80 -28.79 -8.92 2.26
C TRP A 80 -28.39 -10.39 1.97
N GLY A 81 -27.37 -10.92 2.68
CA GLY A 81 -26.85 -12.28 2.50
C GLY A 81 -27.12 -13.27 3.64
N PHE A 82 -27.71 -12.84 4.76
CA PHE A 82 -28.17 -13.75 5.81
C PHE A 82 -29.70 -13.77 5.79
N ALA A 83 -30.25 -14.55 4.86
CA ALA A 83 -31.58 -15.11 5.08
C ALA A 83 -31.47 -16.00 6.32
N ASN A 84 -32.29 -15.72 7.33
CA ASN A 84 -32.45 -16.62 8.48
C ASN A 84 -32.76 -18.02 7.93
N HIS A 85 -31.82 -18.95 8.10
CA HIS A 85 -32.07 -20.38 8.04
C HIS A 85 -32.33 -20.86 9.46
#